data_AF-A0AAN9CCH1-F1
#
_entry.id   AF-A0AAN9CCH1-F1
#
_cell.length_a   1.000
_cell.length_b   1.000
_cell.length_c   1.000
_cell.angle_alpha   90.00
_cell.angle_beta   90.00
_cell.angle_gamma   90.00
#
_symmetry.space_group_name_H-M   'P 1'
#
loop_
_entity.id
_entity.type
_entity.pdbx_description
1 polymer ?
#
loop_
_entity_poly.entity_id
_entity_poly.type
_entity_poly.pdbx_seq_one_letter_code
_entity_poly.pdbx_strand_id
1 'polypeptide(L)'
;MDEHKNHDTVSAAAQRTENQLQLKETQRSFQQRIQQREKDLQQLREAVASHKRSAHTAVEDSERIFTELIRSIERSRSEATQRIRDQEKTAVSRAEERLERLEQEINDLRRRDAELEQLSHTQDHIQFLQSFQSLSAPPESTDVNDNPFSSLSSFDGVRESVRQLRVKLEDFCKEEKISDRGKVLEIHQLSEIITIISYHVEVVPNPGSLKIYEGSPSSL
;
A
#
# COMPACT_ATOMS: atom_id res chain seq x y z
N MET A 1 -57.96 -85.31 -14.73
CA MET A 1 -58.97 -84.25 -14.61
C MET A 1 -58.79 -83.68 -13.22
N ASP A 2 -57.84 -82.76 -13.07
CA ASP A 2 -57.59 -82.08 -11.81
C ASP A 2 -58.01 -80.62 -12.02
N GLU A 3 -59.15 -80.27 -11.40
CA GLU A 3 -59.82 -78.98 -11.56
C GLU A 3 -59.14 -77.94 -10.67
N HIS A 4 -58.25 -77.14 -11.25
CA HIS A 4 -57.87 -75.85 -10.63
C HIS A 4 -58.95 -74.81 -10.95
N LYS A 5 -60.02 -74.83 -10.16
CA LYS A 5 -61.30 -74.15 -10.41
C LYS A 5 -61.33 -72.63 -10.17
N ASN A 6 -60.19 -71.98 -9.93
CA ASN A 6 -60.14 -70.56 -9.53
C ASN A 6 -59.16 -69.69 -10.35
N HIS A 7 -58.78 -70.11 -11.56
CA HIS A 7 -57.90 -69.30 -12.41
C HIS A 7 -58.53 -69.05 -13.77
N ASP A 8 -58.80 -67.78 -14.06
CA ASP A 8 -59.22 -67.34 -15.39
C ASP A 8 -58.08 -67.65 -16.37
N THR A 9 -58.31 -68.65 -17.23
CA THR A 9 -57.27 -69.18 -18.12
C THR A 9 -57.41 -68.51 -19.48
N VAL A 10 -56.60 -67.48 -19.71
CA VAL A 10 -56.63 -66.70 -20.95
C VAL A 10 -55.83 -67.42 -22.05
N SER A 11 -56.33 -67.41 -23.29
CA SER A 11 -55.60 -67.92 -24.45
C SER A 11 -54.32 -67.11 -24.72
N ALA A 12 -53.22 -67.79 -25.05
CA ALA A 12 -51.96 -67.15 -25.41
C ALA A 12 -52.08 -66.13 -26.56
N ALA A 13 -53.02 -66.32 -27.50
CA ALA A 13 -53.28 -65.38 -28.59
C ALA A 13 -53.94 -64.08 -28.10
N ALA A 14 -54.88 -64.18 -27.15
CA ALA A 14 -55.51 -63.02 -26.52
C ALA A 14 -54.50 -62.23 -25.68
N GLN A 15 -53.71 -62.93 -24.84
CA GLN A 15 -52.64 -62.30 -24.05
C GLN A 15 -51.59 -61.62 -24.93
N ARG A 16 -51.19 -62.24 -26.05
CA ARG A 16 -50.27 -61.62 -27.01
C ARG A 16 -50.83 -60.32 -27.58
N THR A 17 -52.11 -60.30 -27.94
CA THR A 17 -52.75 -59.11 -28.52
C THR A 17 -52.75 -57.94 -27.53
N GLU A 18 -53.10 -58.21 -26.27
CA GLU A 18 -53.04 -57.21 -25.19
C GLU A 18 -51.61 -56.71 -24.96
N ASN A 19 -50.64 -57.63 -24.81
CA ASN A 19 -49.23 -57.27 -24.66
C ASN A 19 -48.70 -56.46 -25.85
N GLN A 20 -49.22 -56.68 -27.05
CA GLN A 20 -48.79 -55.98 -28.27
C GLN A 20 -49.35 -54.54 -28.35
N LEU A 21 -50.51 -54.28 -27.72
CA LEU A 21 -51.01 -52.92 -27.49
C LEU A 21 -50.14 -52.20 -26.45
N GLN A 22 -49.90 -52.84 -25.30
CA GLN A 22 -49.06 -52.29 -24.23
C GLN A 22 -47.63 -52.01 -24.69
N LEU A 23 -47.07 -52.87 -25.55
CA LEU A 23 -45.76 -52.68 -26.16
C LEU A 23 -45.70 -51.37 -26.96
N LYS A 24 -46.71 -51.11 -27.80
CA LYS A 24 -46.77 -49.89 -28.63
C LYS A 24 -46.94 -48.64 -27.77
N GLU A 25 -47.74 -48.70 -26.70
CA GLU A 25 -47.88 -47.60 -25.75
C GLU A 25 -46.58 -47.31 -25.00
N THR A 26 -45.92 -48.37 -24.51
CA THR A 26 -44.62 -48.26 -23.85
C THR A 26 -43.56 -47.67 -24.79
N GLN A 27 -43.55 -48.11 -26.06
CA GLN A 27 -42.63 -47.58 -27.08
C GLN A 27 -42.88 -46.09 -27.33
N ARG A 28 -44.15 -45.65 -27.43
CA ARG A 28 -44.50 -44.23 -27.58
C ARG A 28 -44.09 -43.42 -26.36
N SER A 29 -44.30 -43.95 -25.15
CA SER A 29 -43.88 -43.32 -23.89
C SER A 29 -42.36 -43.13 -23.85
N PHE A 30 -41.58 -44.15 -24.24
CA PHE A 30 -40.13 -44.05 -24.29
C PHE A 30 -39.66 -43.03 -25.33
N GLN A 31 -40.27 -42.97 -26.52
CA GLN A 31 -39.95 -41.95 -27.53
C GLN A 31 -40.15 -40.52 -27.00
N GLN A 32 -41.27 -40.26 -26.29
CA GLN A 32 -41.52 -38.95 -25.67
C GLN A 32 -40.48 -38.62 -24.59
N ARG A 33 -40.14 -39.60 -23.74
CA ARG A 33 -39.12 -39.42 -22.69
C ARG A 33 -37.73 -39.17 -23.29
N ILE A 34 -37.37 -39.84 -24.38
CA ILE A 34 -36.10 -39.61 -25.08
C ILE A 34 -36.04 -38.17 -25.57
N GLN A 35 -37.06 -37.68 -26.28
CA GLN A 35 -37.10 -36.30 -26.77
C GLN A 35 -37.01 -35.27 -25.64
N GLN A 36 -37.72 -35.51 -24.52
CA GLN A 36 -37.62 -34.63 -23.36
C GLN A 36 -36.20 -34.64 -22.76
N ARG A 37 -35.57 -35.81 -22.63
CA ARG A 37 -34.20 -35.91 -22.10
C ARG A 37 -33.15 -35.30 -23.03
N GLU A 38 -33.34 -35.37 -24.34
CA GLU A 38 -32.48 -34.67 -25.31
C GLU A 38 -32.59 -33.15 -25.14
N LYS A 39 -33.80 -32.63 -24.93
CA LYS A 39 -34.01 -31.21 -24.63
C LYS A 39 -33.39 -30.81 -23.28
N ASP A 40 -33.62 -31.58 -22.22
CA ASP A 40 -33.03 -31.35 -20.90
C ASP A 40 -31.50 -31.31 -20.99
N LEU A 41 -30.90 -32.25 -21.73
CA LEU A 41 -29.46 -32.35 -21.92
C LEU A 41 -28.89 -31.13 -22.66
N GLN A 42 -29.59 -30.64 -23.68
CA GLN A 42 -29.17 -29.44 -24.40
C GLN A 42 -29.21 -28.20 -23.51
N GLN A 43 -30.31 -28.02 -22.76
CA GLN A 43 -30.44 -26.91 -21.80
C GLN A 43 -29.36 -26.96 -20.72
N LEU A 44 -29.04 -28.16 -20.22
CA LEU A 44 -27.99 -28.33 -19.21
C LEU A 44 -26.60 -27.98 -19.77
N ARG A 45 -26.30 -28.36 -21.01
CA ARG A 45 -25.04 -27.99 -21.68
C ARG A 45 -24.89 -26.48 -21.81
N GLU A 46 -25.95 -25.80 -22.22
CA GLU A 46 -25.98 -24.34 -22.33
C GLU A 46 -25.81 -23.65 -20.97
N ALA A 47 -26.51 -24.14 -19.94
CA ALA A 47 -26.38 -23.64 -18.58
C ALA A 47 -24.94 -23.80 -18.04
N VAL A 48 -24.33 -24.97 -18.26
CA VAL A 48 -22.94 -25.23 -17.86
C VAL A 48 -21.96 -24.32 -18.61
N ALA A 49 -22.13 -24.14 -19.92
CA ALA A 49 -21.28 -23.26 -20.71
C ALA A 49 -21.41 -21.79 -20.28
N SER A 50 -22.64 -21.34 -20.01
CA SER A 50 -22.92 -20.00 -19.49
C SER A 50 -22.27 -19.79 -18.12
N HIS A 51 -22.42 -20.74 -17.20
CA HIS A 51 -21.82 -20.65 -15.87
C HIS A 51 -20.28 -20.61 -15.93
N LYS A 52 -19.65 -21.43 -16.78
CA LYS A 52 -18.20 -21.38 -17.01
C LYS A 52 -17.74 -20.01 -17.52
N ARG A 53 -18.45 -19.43 -18.48
CA ARG A 53 -18.13 -18.09 -19.00
C ARG A 53 -18.28 -17.04 -17.91
N SER A 54 -19.38 -17.07 -17.16
CA SER A 54 -19.62 -16.15 -16.06
C SER A 54 -18.54 -16.24 -14.97
N ALA A 55 -18.09 -17.45 -14.62
CA ALA A 55 -17.02 -17.65 -13.66
C ALA A 55 -15.69 -17.09 -14.18
N HIS A 56 -15.36 -17.32 -15.45
CA HIS A 56 -14.14 -16.79 -16.05
C HIS A 56 -14.14 -15.25 -16.08
N THR A 57 -15.24 -14.62 -16.51
CA THR A 57 -15.38 -13.16 -16.47
C THR A 57 -15.25 -12.60 -15.06
N ALA A 58 -15.84 -13.26 -14.06
CA ALA A 58 -15.71 -12.83 -12.66
C ALA A 58 -14.25 -12.88 -12.18
N VAL A 59 -13.46 -13.88 -12.61
CA VAL A 59 -12.03 -13.96 -12.32
C VAL A 59 -11.27 -12.82 -12.99
N GLU A 60 -11.45 -12.61 -14.29
CA GLU A 60 -10.77 -11.54 -15.05
C GLU A 60 -11.07 -10.15 -14.46
N ASP A 61 -12.34 -9.90 -14.12
CA ASP A 61 -12.74 -8.63 -13.49
C ASP A 61 -12.10 -8.46 -12.11
N SER A 62 -12.05 -9.53 -11.31
CA SER A 62 -11.41 -9.49 -9.99
C SER A 62 -9.90 -9.22 -10.10
N GLU A 63 -9.21 -9.93 -10.99
CA GLU A 63 -7.78 -9.73 -11.25
C GLU A 63 -7.48 -8.30 -11.73
N ARG A 64 -8.31 -7.75 -12.62
CA ARG A 64 -8.20 -6.37 -13.08
C ARG A 64 -8.34 -5.38 -11.93
N ILE A 65 -9.37 -5.52 -11.10
CA ILE A 65 -9.62 -4.63 -9.96
C ILE A 65 -8.46 -4.69 -8.97
N PHE A 66 -7.98 -5.88 -8.60
CA PHE A 66 -6.84 -6.01 -7.70
C PHE A 66 -5.57 -5.39 -8.28
N THR A 67 -5.33 -5.57 -9.57
CA THR A 67 -4.18 -4.97 -10.25
C THR A 67 -4.24 -3.44 -10.18
N GLU A 68 -5.42 -2.84 -10.39
CA GLU A 68 -5.61 -1.39 -10.27
C GLU A 68 -5.40 -0.89 -8.83
N LEU A 69 -5.89 -1.64 -7.83
CA LEU A 69 -5.68 -1.32 -6.41
C LEU A 69 -4.19 -1.35 -6.04
N ILE A 70 -3.46 -2.41 -6.43
CA ILE A 70 -2.02 -2.53 -6.19
C ILE A 70 -1.28 -1.32 -6.77
N ARG A 71 -1.54 -0.98 -8.03
CA ARG A 71 -0.92 0.18 -8.69
C ARG A 71 -1.22 1.49 -7.97
N SER A 72 -2.44 1.67 -7.47
CA SER A 72 -2.83 2.86 -6.70
C SER A 72 -2.02 2.98 -5.41
N ILE A 73 -1.86 1.87 -4.70
CA ILE A 73 -1.10 1.82 -3.45
C ILE A 73 0.40 2.06 -3.70
N GLU A 74 0.97 1.46 -4.74
CA GLU A 74 2.37 1.69 -5.14
C GLU A 74 2.63 3.16 -5.50
N ARG A 75 1.69 3.81 -6.20
CA ARG A 75 1.75 5.23 -6.49
C ARG A 75 1.74 6.06 -5.20
N SER A 76 0.80 5.80 -4.30
CA SER A 76 0.71 6.50 -3.02
C SER A 76 1.98 6.34 -2.16
N ARG A 77 2.55 5.13 -2.12
CA ARG A 77 3.86 4.86 -1.49
C ARG A 77 4.96 5.74 -2.09
N SER A 78 5.03 5.78 -3.43
CA SER A 78 6.06 6.55 -4.14
C SER A 78 5.94 8.04 -3.86
N GLU A 79 4.72 8.58 -3.89
CA GLU A 79 4.43 9.97 -3.56
C GLU A 79 4.77 10.32 -2.11
N ALA A 80 4.40 9.47 -1.14
CA ALA A 80 4.73 9.68 0.27
C ALA A 80 6.24 9.68 0.50
N THR A 81 6.95 8.73 -0.12
CA THR A 81 8.41 8.63 -0.04
C THR A 81 9.08 9.88 -0.64
N GLN A 82 8.65 10.30 -1.83
CA GLN A 82 9.22 11.46 -2.50
C GLN A 82 9.01 12.74 -1.67
N ARG A 83 7.81 12.94 -1.11
CA ARG A 83 7.53 14.09 -0.23
C ARG A 83 8.43 14.14 0.99
N ILE A 84 8.68 12.99 1.64
CA ILE A 84 9.62 12.91 2.78
C ILE A 84 11.02 13.34 2.33
N ARG A 85 11.49 12.82 1.19
CA ARG A 85 12.83 13.15 0.65
C ARG A 85 12.98 14.62 0.27
N ASP A 86 11.98 15.19 -0.37
CA ASP A 86 12.01 16.60 -0.78
C ASP A 86 12.02 17.52 0.44
N GLN A 87 11.24 17.18 1.47
CA GLN A 87 11.20 17.91 2.73
C GLN A 87 12.52 17.76 3.51
N GLU A 88 13.07 16.54 3.61
CA GLU A 88 14.39 16.27 4.20
C GLU A 88 15.46 17.12 3.50
N LYS A 89 15.56 17.03 2.18
CA LYS A 89 16.53 17.79 1.38
C LYS A 89 16.41 19.29 1.62
N THR A 90 15.18 19.82 1.60
CA THR A 90 14.93 21.26 1.81
C THR A 90 15.34 21.70 3.22
N ALA A 91 15.02 20.90 4.23
CA ALA A 91 15.37 21.21 5.62
C ALA A 91 16.89 21.15 5.84
N VAL A 92 17.56 20.12 5.31
CA VAL A 92 19.02 19.95 5.38
C VAL A 92 19.74 21.08 4.67
N SER A 93 19.37 21.42 3.43
CA SER A 93 20.05 22.51 2.72
C SER A 93 19.94 23.86 3.44
N ARG A 94 18.79 24.15 4.07
CA ARG A 94 18.64 25.37 4.89
C ARG A 94 19.50 25.32 6.16
N ALA A 95 19.61 24.15 6.79
CA ALA A 95 20.45 23.97 7.97
C ALA A 95 21.94 24.11 7.62
N GLU A 96 22.39 23.54 6.50
CA GLU A 96 23.76 23.66 5.99
C GLU A 96 24.13 25.12 5.68
N GLU A 97 23.25 25.87 5.01
CA GLU A 97 23.45 27.31 4.76
C GLU A 97 23.56 28.12 6.07
N ARG A 98 22.80 27.74 7.10
CA ARG A 98 22.90 28.38 8.42
C ARG A 98 24.20 28.01 9.13
N LEU A 99 24.64 26.75 9.03
CA LEU A 99 25.91 26.30 9.60
C LEU A 99 27.07 27.08 9.00
N GLU A 100 27.12 27.22 7.67
CA GLU A 100 28.18 27.98 6.99
C GLU A 100 28.21 29.45 7.43
N ARG A 101 27.04 30.10 7.53
CA ARG A 101 26.95 31.48 8.04
C ARG A 101 27.45 31.61 9.48
N LEU A 102 27.09 30.66 10.35
CA LEU A 102 27.57 30.65 11.74
C LEU A 102 29.08 30.43 11.85
N GLU A 103 29.65 29.55 11.01
CA GLU A 103 31.10 29.34 10.95
C GLU A 103 31.84 30.61 10.52
N GLN A 104 31.32 31.33 9.52
CA GLN A 104 31.86 32.62 9.08
C GLN A 104 31.79 33.68 10.20
N GLU A 105 30.64 33.79 10.88
CA GLU A 105 30.45 34.73 11.98
C GLU A 105 31.41 34.45 13.15
N ILE A 106 31.59 33.17 13.53
CA ILE A 106 32.56 32.78 14.56
C ILE A 106 33.98 33.16 14.15
N ASN A 107 34.36 32.94 12.89
CA ASN A 107 35.70 33.28 12.41
C ASN A 107 35.94 34.80 12.38
N ASP A 108 34.94 35.57 11.98
CA ASP A 108 35.00 37.04 12.01
C ASP A 108 35.09 37.59 13.44
N LEU A 109 34.34 37.00 14.38
CA LEU A 109 34.42 37.34 15.80
C LEU A 109 35.79 36.98 16.38
N ARG A 110 36.33 35.79 16.09
CA ARG A 110 37.69 35.40 16.51
C ARG A 110 38.77 36.35 15.98
N ARG A 111 38.62 36.81 14.72
CA ARG A 111 39.55 37.81 14.14
C ARG A 111 39.47 39.13 14.90
N ARG A 112 38.26 39.67 15.12
CA ARG A 112 38.08 40.93 15.86
C ARG A 112 38.55 40.83 17.32
N ASP A 113 38.31 39.69 17.97
CA ASP A 113 38.77 39.42 19.34
C ASP A 113 40.31 39.49 19.42
N ALA A 114 41.02 38.85 18.48
CA ALA A 114 42.47 38.95 18.40
C ALA A 114 42.97 40.38 18.11
N GLU A 115 42.28 41.14 17.26
CA GLU A 115 42.59 42.55 16.98
C GLU A 115 42.37 43.44 18.21
N LEU A 116 41.31 43.19 18.98
CA LEU A 116 41.03 43.88 20.25
C LEU A 116 42.11 43.57 21.30
N GLU A 117 42.56 42.32 21.37
CA GLU A 117 43.65 41.92 22.26
C GLU A 117 44.97 42.61 21.86
N GLN A 118 45.27 42.76 20.57
CA GLN A 118 46.43 43.55 20.15
C GLN A 118 46.28 45.04 20.48
N LEU A 119 45.08 45.60 20.30
CA LEU A 119 44.80 47.01 20.58
C LEU A 119 44.98 47.34 22.06
N SER A 120 44.64 46.41 22.97
CA SER A 120 44.77 46.61 24.42
C SER A 120 46.23 46.87 24.87
N HIS A 121 47.21 46.43 24.07
CA HIS A 121 48.63 46.62 24.30
C HIS A 121 49.20 47.90 23.64
N THR A 122 48.37 48.69 22.94
CA THR A 122 48.81 49.89 22.22
C THR A 122 48.94 51.10 23.15
N GLN A 123 50.09 51.77 23.13
CA GLN A 123 50.35 52.96 23.98
C GLN A 123 49.84 54.28 23.35
N ASP A 124 49.64 54.33 22.03
CA ASP A 124 49.10 55.50 21.33
C ASP A 124 47.59 55.62 21.59
N HIS A 125 47.22 56.61 22.40
CA HIS A 125 45.84 56.85 22.81
C HIS A 125 44.92 57.29 21.66
N ILE A 126 45.44 57.95 20.63
CA ILE A 126 44.63 58.37 19.48
C ILE A 126 44.33 57.15 18.61
N GLN A 127 45.34 56.34 18.33
CA GLN A 127 45.17 55.09 17.58
C GLN A 127 44.24 54.11 18.30
N PHE A 128 44.34 54.03 19.65
CA PHE A 128 43.45 53.24 20.48
C PHE A 128 41.97 53.64 20.27
N LEU A 129 41.66 54.93 20.45
CA LEU A 129 40.29 55.43 20.34
C LEU A 129 39.70 55.23 18.95
N GLN A 130 40.48 55.45 17.89
CA GLN A 130 40.04 55.26 16.51
C GLN A 130 39.76 53.78 16.19
N SER A 131 40.68 52.88 16.55
CA SER A 131 40.54 51.45 16.23
C SER A 131 39.44 50.79 17.06
N PHE A 132 39.30 51.17 18.34
CA PHE A 132 38.25 50.65 19.21
C PHE A 132 36.85 51.01 18.68
N GLN A 133 36.66 52.23 18.17
CA GLN A 133 35.39 52.64 17.57
C GLN A 133 35.00 51.78 16.37
N SER A 134 35.97 51.39 15.52
CA SER A 134 35.72 50.53 14.36
C SER A 134 35.46 49.06 14.75
N LEU A 135 36.16 48.53 15.76
CA LEU A 135 36.06 47.14 16.18
C LEU A 135 34.83 46.85 17.06
N SER A 136 34.32 47.87 17.77
CA SER A 136 33.17 47.74 18.66
C SER A 136 31.82 47.66 17.94
N ALA A 137 31.79 47.96 16.64
CA ALA A 137 30.59 47.79 15.84
C ALA A 137 30.28 46.30 15.65
N PRO A 138 29.04 45.84 15.90
CA PRO A 138 28.65 44.47 15.60
C PRO A 138 28.92 44.15 14.12
N PRO A 139 29.37 42.93 13.78
CA PRO A 139 29.32 42.48 12.39
C PRO A 139 27.91 42.65 11.81
N GLU A 140 27.84 42.85 10.50
CA GLU A 140 26.61 42.90 9.71
C GLU A 140 25.96 41.50 9.64
N SER A 141 25.53 40.95 10.79
CA SER A 141 24.64 39.80 10.85
C SER A 141 23.30 40.30 11.42
N THR A 142 22.40 40.63 10.51
CA THR A 142 21.05 41.07 10.83
C THR A 142 20.32 39.91 11.50
N ASP A 143 20.09 40.06 12.79
CA ASP A 143 19.14 39.31 13.59
C ASP A 143 17.76 39.33 12.90
N VAL A 144 17.40 38.23 12.24
CA VAL A 144 16.02 37.96 11.84
C VAL A 144 15.70 36.51 12.18
N ASN A 145 15.54 36.26 13.48
CA ASN A 145 14.67 35.20 14.00
C ASN A 145 15.04 33.78 13.51
N ASP A 146 16.31 33.41 13.66
CA ASP A 146 16.84 32.09 13.32
C ASP A 146 16.64 31.10 14.48
N ASN A 147 15.41 30.61 14.69
CA ASN A 147 15.27 29.38 15.47
C ASN A 147 15.90 28.24 14.65
N PRO A 148 17.02 27.62 15.10
CA PRO A 148 17.74 26.58 14.34
C PRO A 148 16.86 25.37 14.05
N PHE A 149 15.78 25.21 14.81
CA PHE A 149 14.88 24.06 14.76
C PHE A 149 13.57 24.34 14.01
N SER A 150 13.30 25.58 13.61
CA SER A 150 12.01 25.92 12.94
C SER A 150 11.85 25.23 11.58
N SER A 151 12.96 24.88 10.94
CA SER A 151 13.03 24.23 9.63
C SER A 151 13.08 22.69 9.71
N LEU A 152 13.37 22.11 10.87
CA LEU A 152 13.35 20.65 11.11
C LEU A 152 11.95 20.22 11.53
N SER A 153 11.03 20.22 10.58
CA SER A 153 9.67 19.74 10.83
C SER A 153 9.65 18.24 11.09
N SER A 154 8.89 17.79 12.09
CA SER A 154 8.69 16.37 12.36
C SER A 154 7.92 15.67 11.23
N PHE A 155 8.28 14.42 10.95
CA PHE A 155 7.57 13.52 10.04
C PHE A 155 6.46 12.71 10.74
N ASP A 156 6.18 12.97 12.02
CA ASP A 156 5.17 12.22 12.80
C ASP A 156 3.79 12.25 12.16
N GLY A 157 3.37 13.38 11.58
CA GLY A 157 2.10 13.48 10.87
C GLY A 157 2.01 12.55 9.66
N VAL A 158 3.08 12.42 8.89
CA VAL A 158 3.16 11.49 7.75
C VAL A 158 3.13 10.04 8.25
N ARG A 159 3.92 9.73 9.29
CA ARG A 159 3.97 8.41 9.92
C ARG A 159 2.59 7.98 10.44
N GLU A 160 1.89 8.89 11.10
CA GLU A 160 0.56 8.66 11.67
C GLU A 160 -0.48 8.48 10.57
N SER A 161 -0.42 9.28 9.50
CA SER A 161 -1.32 9.12 8.35
C SER A 161 -1.15 7.76 7.68
N VAL A 162 0.08 7.26 7.52
CA VAL A 162 0.36 5.92 6.97
C VAL A 162 -0.15 4.82 7.90
N ARG A 163 -0.01 4.98 9.22
CA ARG A 163 -0.58 4.05 10.21
C ARG A 163 -2.11 4.00 10.13
N GLN A 164 -2.76 5.15 10.06
CA GLN A 164 -4.22 5.23 9.92
C GLN A 164 -4.72 4.61 8.62
N LEU A 165 -3.99 4.82 7.51
CA LEU A 165 -4.29 4.17 6.24
C LEU A 165 -4.23 2.64 6.37
N ARG A 166 -3.18 2.12 7.04
CA ARG A 166 -3.05 0.68 7.30
C ARG A 166 -4.22 0.14 8.10
N VAL A 167 -4.58 0.78 9.22
CA VAL A 167 -5.70 0.33 10.07
C VAL A 167 -7.01 0.31 9.28
N LYS A 168 -7.29 1.37 8.51
CA LYS A 168 -8.50 1.44 7.66
C LYS A 168 -8.54 0.32 6.61
N LEU A 169 -7.39 0.01 5.99
CA LEU A 169 -7.30 -1.11 5.03
C LEU A 169 -7.52 -2.47 5.70
N GLU A 170 -6.95 -2.68 6.88
CA GLU A 170 -7.14 -3.92 7.65
C GLU A 170 -8.60 -4.11 8.10
N ASP A 171 -9.27 -3.03 8.52
CA ASP A 171 -10.66 -3.10 8.97
C ASP A 171 -11.63 -3.32 7.80
N PHE A 172 -11.43 -2.64 6.67
CA PHE A 172 -12.18 -2.90 5.43
C PHE A 172 -12.10 -4.39 5.02
N CYS A 173 -10.91 -4.98 5.15
CA CYS A 173 -10.68 -6.39 4.84
C CYS A 173 -11.39 -7.37 5.80
N LYS A 174 -11.62 -6.98 7.06
CA LYS A 174 -12.33 -7.82 8.04
C LYS A 174 -13.85 -7.75 7.86
N GLU A 175 -14.38 -6.58 7.51
CA GLU A 175 -15.82 -6.37 7.32
C GLU A 175 -16.37 -7.14 6.11
N GLU A 176 -15.62 -7.24 5.01
CA GLU A 176 -16.08 -8.00 3.83
C GLU A 176 -16.11 -9.52 4.05
N LYS A 177 -15.32 -10.08 4.99
CA LYS A 177 -15.30 -11.53 5.27
C LYS A 177 -16.61 -12.10 5.85
N ILE A 178 -17.55 -11.24 6.26
CA ILE A 178 -18.77 -11.66 6.97
C ILE A 178 -19.99 -11.71 6.03
N SER A 179 -19.88 -11.30 4.76
CA SER A 179 -21.02 -11.30 3.82
C SER A 179 -21.11 -12.60 3.00
N ASP A 180 -21.86 -13.55 3.57
CA ASP A 180 -22.67 -14.60 2.92
C ASP A 180 -22.09 -15.45 1.78
N ARG A 181 -21.88 -16.73 2.11
CA ARG A 181 -22.11 -17.95 1.31
C ARG A 181 -22.20 -17.73 -0.22
N GLY A 182 -21.05 -17.54 -0.87
CA GLY A 182 -20.92 -17.60 -2.34
C GLY A 182 -19.97 -16.59 -2.97
N LYS A 183 -19.55 -15.55 -2.24
CA LYS A 183 -18.55 -14.59 -2.70
C LYS A 183 -17.24 -14.76 -1.95
N VAL A 184 -16.47 -15.79 -2.31
CA VAL A 184 -15.11 -15.92 -1.79
C VAL A 184 -14.18 -15.06 -2.64
N LEU A 185 -14.19 -13.75 -2.38
CA LEU A 185 -12.97 -12.99 -2.51
C LEU A 185 -12.19 -13.32 -1.25
N GLU A 186 -11.29 -14.29 -1.35
CA GLU A 186 -10.37 -14.61 -0.28
C GLU A 186 -9.45 -13.40 -0.07
N ILE A 187 -9.87 -12.50 0.82
CA ILE A 187 -9.16 -11.31 1.31
C ILE A 187 -7.84 -11.66 2.05
N HIS A 188 -7.32 -12.88 1.84
CA HIS A 188 -6.01 -13.29 2.33
C HIS A 188 -4.88 -12.60 1.53
N GLN A 189 -5.08 -12.28 0.25
CA GLN A 189 -4.05 -11.65 -0.60
C GLN A 189 -3.81 -10.16 -0.28
N LEU A 190 -4.83 -9.42 0.18
CA LEU A 190 -4.64 -8.02 0.59
C LEU A 190 -3.79 -7.89 1.85
N SER A 191 -3.85 -8.87 2.76
CA SER A 191 -3.01 -8.88 3.96
C SER A 191 -1.53 -9.03 3.63
N GLU A 192 -1.19 -9.81 2.59
CA GLU A 192 0.18 -9.96 2.10
C GLU A 192 0.69 -8.69 1.41
N ILE A 193 -0.17 -8.01 0.63
CA ILE A 193 0.16 -6.71 0.01
C ILE A 193 0.43 -5.66 1.09
N ILE A 194 -0.42 -5.58 2.12
CA ILE A 194 -0.23 -4.68 3.27
C ILE A 194 1.07 -5.01 4.03
N THR A 195 1.41 -6.29 4.13
CA THR A 195 2.65 -6.76 4.77
C THR A 195 3.89 -6.38 3.96
N ILE A 196 3.87 -6.55 2.64
CA ILE A 196 4.97 -6.13 1.74
C ILE A 196 5.23 -4.62 1.82
N ILE A 197 4.17 -3.82 1.90
CA ILE A 197 4.28 -2.36 2.05
C ILE A 197 4.87 -2.00 3.42
N SER A 198 4.54 -2.75 4.47
CA SER A 198 5.02 -2.51 5.83
C SER A 198 6.51 -2.85 5.99
N TYR A 199 6.99 -3.95 5.41
CA TYR A 199 8.39 -4.41 5.55
C TYR A 199 9.42 -3.57 4.77
N HIS A 200 9.01 -2.71 3.83
CA HIS A 200 9.93 -1.86 3.06
C HIS A 200 10.09 -0.43 3.60
N VAL A 201 9.34 -0.05 4.64
CA VAL A 201 9.52 1.24 5.34
C VAL A 201 10.69 1.17 6.34
N GLU A 202 11.13 -0.03 6.74
CA GLU A 202 12.21 -0.23 7.72
C GLU A 202 13.62 -0.33 7.11
N VAL A 203 13.76 -0.39 5.78
CA VAL A 203 15.06 -0.52 5.11
C VAL A 203 15.33 0.66 4.19
N VAL A 204 15.60 1.81 4.79
CA VAL A 204 16.41 2.84 4.16
C VAL A 204 17.65 3.01 5.04
N PRO A 205 18.83 2.47 4.62
CA PRO A 205 20.06 2.78 5.30
C PRO A 205 20.32 4.28 5.19
N ASN A 206 20.51 4.93 6.33
CA ASN A 206 20.95 6.31 6.44
C ASN A 206 22.30 6.49 5.71
N PRO A 207 22.39 7.22 4.58
CA PRO A 207 23.67 7.53 3.96
C PRO A 207 24.36 8.74 4.59
N GLY A 208 23.69 9.45 5.51
CA GLY A 208 24.15 10.67 6.14
C GLY A 208 24.52 10.46 7.60
N SER A 209 25.37 9.48 7.90
CA SER A 209 26.17 9.57 9.12
C SER A 209 27.21 10.67 8.87
N LEU A 210 26.80 11.92 9.05
CA LEU A 210 27.70 13.04 9.28
C LEU A 210 28.63 12.61 10.40
N LYS A 211 29.88 12.27 10.03
CA LYS A 211 30.96 12.13 10.98
C LYS A 211 31.10 13.49 11.64
N ILE A 212 30.51 13.63 12.81
CA ILE A 212 30.80 14.75 13.71
C ILE A 212 32.31 14.70 13.89
N TYR A 213 32.99 15.72 13.39
CA TYR A 213 34.41 15.92 13.60
C TYR A 213 34.59 16.16 15.10
N GLU A 214 34.90 15.12 15.87
CA GLU A 214 35.43 15.30 17.23
C GLU A 214 36.80 15.94 17.07
N GLY A 215 36.83 17.27 17.13
CA GLY A 215 38.05 18.04 17.29
C GLY A 215 38.72 17.60 18.59
N SER A 216 39.86 16.92 18.46
CA SER A 216 40.74 16.64 19.58
C SER A 216 41.14 17.95 20.28
N PRO A 217 41.24 17.97 21.61
CA PRO A 217 41.73 19.15 22.32
C PRO A 217 43.24 19.25 22.10
N SER A 218 43.66 20.16 21.22
CA SER A 218 45.07 20.55 21.14
C SER A 218 45.47 21.15 22.49
N SER A 219 46.41 20.47 23.13
CA SER A 219 47.03 20.85 24.39
C SER A 219 48.09 21.92 24.16
N LEU A 220 48.16 22.87 25.13
CA LEU A 220 49.19 23.89 25.40
C LEU A 220 49.30 25.07 24.44
#